data_AF-X1UNH0-F1
#
_entry.id   AF-X1UNH0-F1
#
_cell.length_a   1.000
_cell.length_b   1.000
_cell.length_c   1.000
_cell.angle_alpha   90.00
_cell.angle_beta   90.00
_cell.angle_gamma   90.00
#
_symmetry.space_group_name_H-M   'P 1'
#
loop_
_entity.id
_entity.type
_entity.pdbx_description
1 polymer ?
#
loop_
_entity_poly.entity_id
_entity_poly.type
_entity_poly.pdbx_seq_one_letter_code
_entity_poly.pdbx_strand_id
1 'polypeptide(L)' 'MNKLLITGIALMSAGTVGILFAVVMEMATGESIYWLVMKITAGLFGVGGPLFGLALARRKRS' A
#
# COMPACT_ATOMS: atom_id res chain seq x y z
N MET A 1 10.30 -15.59 10.76
CA MET A 1 10.07 -14.47 9.81
C MET A 1 9.32 -13.38 10.55
N ASN A 2 9.84 -12.15 10.60
CA ASN A 2 9.34 -11.10 11.50
C ASN A 2 7.91 -10.68 11.09
N LYS A 3 6.90 -10.86 11.96
CA LYS A 3 5.48 -10.62 11.62
C LYS A 3 5.25 -9.22 11.06
N LEU A 4 5.97 -8.21 11.58
CA LEU A 4 5.92 -6.84 11.08
C LEU A 4 6.38 -6.69 9.62
N LEU A 5 7.41 -7.43 9.17
CA LEU A 5 7.88 -7.37 7.78
C LEU A 5 6.82 -7.94 6.84
N ILE A 6 6.18 -9.04 7.23
CA ILE A 6 5.12 -9.67 6.44
C ILE A 6 3.92 -8.72 6.32
N THR A 7 3.51 -8.11 7.44
CA THR A 7 2.39 -7.15 7.44
C THR A 7 2.72 -5.90 6.62
N GLY A 8 3.95 -5.37 6.70
CA GLY A 8 4.38 -4.23 5.89
C GLY A 8 4.35 -4.55 4.39
N ILE A 9 4.89 -5.71 3.99
CA ILE A 9 4.86 -6.17 2.60
C ILE A 9 3.42 -6.36 2.14
N ALA A 10 2.57 -7.03 2.92
CA ALA A 10 1.17 -7.26 2.57
C ALA A 10 0.38 -5.96 2.36
N LEU A 11 0.58 -4.95 3.23
CA LEU A 11 -0.04 -3.63 3.10
C LEU A 11 0.43 -2.88 1.86
N MET A 12 1.74 -2.91 1.56
CA MET A 12 2.29 -2.27 0.37
C MET A 12 1.85 -2.97 -0.92
N SER A 13 1.77 -4.31 -0.92
CA SER A 13 1.25 -5.09 -2.05
C SER A 13 -0.23 -4.80 -2.31
N ALA A 14 -1.07 -4.76 -1.26
CA ALA A 14 -2.47 -4.39 -1.37
C ALA A 14 -2.65 -2.95 -1.88
N GLY A 15 -1.82 -2.03 -1.41
CA GLY A 15 -1.75 -0.66 -1.94
C GLY A 15 -1.44 -0.62 -3.43
N THR A 16 -0.44 -1.39 -3.88
CA THR A 16 0.01 -1.41 -5.29
C THR A 16 -1.10 -1.92 -6.21
N VAL A 17 -1.77 -3.02 -5.83
CA VAL A 17 -2.88 -3.60 -6.60
C VAL A 17 -4.07 -2.63 -6.67
N GLY A 18 -4.38 -1.93 -5.57
CA GLY A 18 -5.45 -0.95 -5.56
C GLY A 18 -5.18 0.26 -6.48
N ILE A 19 -3.92 0.68 -6.64
CA ILE A 19 -3.55 1.77 -7.56
C ILE A 19 -3.73 1.31 -9.00
N LEU A 20 -3.25 0.10 -9.33
CA LEU A 20 -3.46 -0.49 -10.65
C LEU A 20 -4.95 -0.60 -10.99
N PHE A 21 -5.77 -1.05 -10.04
CA PHE A 21 -7.21 -1.12 -10.22
C PHE A 21 -7.85 0.26 -10.43
N ALA A 22 -7.45 1.26 -9.63
CA ALA A 22 -7.93 2.63 -9.77
C ALA A 22 -7.58 3.22 -11.15
N VAL A 23 -6.34 3.05 -11.62
CA VAL A 23 -5.88 3.56 -12.92
C VAL A 23 -6.58 2.86 -14.08
N VAL A 24 -6.77 1.53 -14.00
CA VAL A 24 -7.47 0.78 -15.06
C VAL A 24 -8.93 1.19 -15.13
N MET A 25 -9.61 1.36 -13.99
CA MET A 25 -10.97 1.86 -13.99
C MET A 25 -11.05 3.31 -14.49
N GLU A 26 -10.06 4.15 -14.17
CA GLU A 26 -9.97 5.53 -14.67
C GLU A 26 -9.94 5.59 -16.19
N MET A 27 -9.07 4.78 -16.80
CA MET A 27 -8.97 4.66 -18.25
C MET A 27 -10.24 4.08 -18.89
N ALA A 28 -10.91 3.15 -18.20
CA ALA A 28 -12.06 2.43 -18.76
C ALA A 28 -13.38 3.19 -18.67
N THR A 29 -13.59 3.99 -17.62
CA THR A 29 -14.92 4.55 -17.30
C THR A 29 -14.96 6.08 -17.20
N GLY A 30 -13.84 6.78 -17.00
CA GLY A 30 -13.80 8.26 -16.97
C GLY A 30 -14.55 8.96 -15.82
N GLU A 31 -15.11 8.24 -14.85
CA GLU A 31 -15.88 8.73 -13.69
C GLU A 31 -15.06 8.89 -12.39
N SER A 32 -15.12 10.03 -11.71
CA SER A 32 -14.32 10.40 -10.53
C SER A 32 -14.25 9.43 -9.33
N ILE A 33 -14.99 8.33 -9.28
CA ILE A 33 -15.00 7.31 -8.22
C ILE A 33 -13.59 6.75 -7.92
N TYR A 34 -12.69 6.72 -8.90
CA TYR A 34 -11.30 6.26 -8.71
C TYR A 34 -10.49 7.12 -7.75
N TRP A 35 -10.86 8.39 -7.57
CA TRP A 35 -10.22 9.28 -6.60
C TRP A 35 -10.38 8.79 -5.16
N LEU A 36 -11.49 8.12 -4.83
CA LEU A 36 -11.69 7.48 -3.54
C LEU A 36 -10.74 6.28 -3.38
N VAL A 37 -10.61 5.45 -4.42
CA VAL A 37 -9.70 4.30 -4.42
C VAL A 37 -8.24 4.74 -4.32
N MET A 38 -7.86 5.83 -4.99
CA MET A 38 -6.54 6.47 -4.85
C MET A 38 -6.27 6.93 -3.41
N LYS A 39 -7.25 7.56 -2.75
CA LYS A 39 -7.09 8.00 -1.35
C LYS A 39 -6.89 6.83 -0.39
N ILE A 40 -7.67 5.75 -0.57
CA ILE A 40 -7.54 4.54 0.23
C ILE A 40 -6.16 3.89 0.03
N THR A 41 -5.70 3.82 -1.22
CA THR A 41 -4.39 3.25 -1.52
C THR A 41 -3.23 4.12 -1.04
N ALA A 42 -3.35 5.44 -1.14
CA ALA A 42 -2.40 6.35 -0.50
C ALA A 42 -2.32 6.12 1.02
N GLY A 43 -3.47 5.84 1.67
CA GLY A 43 -3.52 5.44 3.08
C GLY A 43 -2.80 4.11 3.36
N LEU A 44 -3.03 3.09 2.52
CA LEU A 44 -2.35 1.79 2.64
C LEU A 44 -0.83 1.90 2.46
N PHE A 45 -0.37 2.73 1.52
CA PHE A 45 1.04 3.05 1.36
C PHE A 45 1.59 3.87 2.54
N GLY A 46 0.83 4.85 3.01
CA GLY A 46 1.16 5.69 4.14
C GLY A 46 1.34 4.92 5.45
N VAL A 47 0.62 3.81 5.63
CA VAL A 47 0.78 2.93 6.81
C VAL A 47 1.79 1.80 6.55
N GLY A 48 1.78 1.22 5.34
CA GLY A 48 2.67 0.12 4.95
C GLY A 48 4.15 0.50 4.92
N GLY A 49 4.49 1.69 4.40
CA GLY A 49 5.87 2.18 4.32
C GLY A 49 6.55 2.35 5.69
N PRO A 50 5.96 3.08 6.64
CA PRO A 50 6.50 3.22 7.99
C PRO A 50 6.59 1.89 8.74
N LEU A 51 5.60 1.00 8.61
CA LEU A 51 5.63 -0.33 9.21
C LEU A 51 6.79 -1.18 8.66
N PHE A 52 6.99 -1.15 7.34
CA PHE A 52 8.12 -1.82 6.70
C PHE A 52 9.47 -1.23 7.16
N GLY A 53 9.59 0.10 7.20
CA GLY A 53 10.78 0.79 7.69
C GLY A 53 11.11 0.50 9.15
N LEU A 54 10.12 0.51 10.04
CA LEU A 54 10.25 0.12 11.45
C LEU A 54 10.71 -1.34 11.59
N ALA A 55 10.15 -2.23 10.77
CA ALA A 55 10.51 -3.64 10.78
C ALA A 55 11.96 -3.86 10.31
N LEU A 56 12.41 -3.11 9.31
CA LEU A 56 13.79 -3.14 8.81
C LEU A 56 14.78 -2.58 9.86
N ALA A 57 14.43 -1.44 10.48
CA ALA A 57 15.23 -0.81 11.52
C ALA A 57 15.38 -1.71 12.75
N ARG A 58 14.31 -2.42 13.15
CA ARG A 58 14.34 -3.41 14.23
C ARG A 58 15.16 -4.65 13.87
N ARG A 59 15.17 -5.08 12.60
CA ARG A 59 15.99 -6.21 12.14
C ARG A 59 17.49 -5.90 12.21
N LYS A 60 17.90 -4.65 12.00
CA LYS A 60 19.32 -4.23 12.04
C LYS A 60 19.89 -4.11 13.47
N ARG A 61 19.03 -4.10 14.49
CA ARG A 61 19.39 -3.91 15.90
C ARG A 61 19.44 -5.22 16.71
N SER A 62 19.09 -6.35 16.10
CA SER A 62 19.19 -7.71 16.65
C SER A 62 20.35 -8.45 16.01
#